data_AF-A0A920J6J8-F1
#
_entry.id   AF-A0A920J6J8-F1
#
_cell.length_a   1.000
_cell.length_b   1.000
_cell.length_c   1.000
_cell.angle_alpha   90.00
_cell.angle_beta   90.00
_cell.angle_gamma   90.00
#
_symmetry.space_group_name_H-M   'P 1'
#
loop_
_entity.id
_entity.type
_entity.pdbx_description
1 polymer ?
#
loop_
_entity_poly.entity_id
_entity_poly.type
_entity_poly.pdbx_seq_one_letter_code
_entity_poly.pdbx_strand_id
1 'polypeptide(L)' 'MATPLSGAGAFGTQALGAIIIFAWVFVTSYVVLKALGTAVGIRASEEDEELGLDKAEIGIEAYPDFN' A
#
# COMPACT_ATOMS: atom_id res chain seq x y z
N MET A 1 -12.24 -1.92 23.34
CA MET A 1 -12.06 -2.99 24.34
C MET A 1 -11.59 -4.26 23.63
N ALA A 2 -10.30 -4.61 23.72
CA ALA A 2 -9.79 -5.85 23.14
C ALA A 2 -10.18 -7.02 24.06
N THR A 3 -10.78 -8.08 23.49
CA THR A 3 -11.16 -9.25 24.30
C THR A 3 -9.95 -10.14 24.56
N PRO A 4 -9.76 -10.63 25.80
CA PRO A 4 -8.67 -11.53 26.11
C PRO A 4 -8.84 -12.86 25.36
N LEU A 5 -7.72 -13.43 24.88
CA LEU A 5 -7.70 -14.71 24.15
C LEU A 5 -8.23 -15.88 25.00
N SER A 6 -8.28 -15.73 26.33
CA SER A 6 -8.84 -16.69 27.29
C SER A 6 -10.36 -16.85 27.24
N GLY A 7 -11.06 -16.23 26.27
CA GLY A 7 -12.47 -16.48 26.00
C GLY A 7 -13.46 -15.69 26.87
N ALA A 8 -13.00 -14.81 27.75
CA ALA A 8 -13.85 -14.00 28.63
C ALA A 8 -14.55 -12.81 27.94
N GLY A 9 -14.84 -12.90 26.63
CA GLY A 9 -15.56 -11.85 25.89
C GLY A 9 -15.95 -12.22 24.46
N ALA A 10 -16.52 -11.26 23.72
CA ALA A 10 -17.12 -11.47 22.40
C ALA A 10 -16.10 -11.60 21.23
N PHE A 11 -15.12 -12.51 21.37
CA PHE A 11 -14.00 -12.72 20.43
C PHE A 11 -14.45 -12.97 18.98
N GLY A 12 -15.52 -13.76 18.77
CA GLY A 12 -16.05 -14.03 17.43
C GLY A 12 -16.48 -12.77 16.68
N THR A 13 -17.12 -11.83 17.38
CA THR A 13 -17.51 -10.52 16.81
C THR A 13 -16.32 -9.64 16.46
N GLN A 14 -15.23 -9.70 17.25
CA GLN A 14 -14.00 -8.95 16.94
C GLN A 14 -13.29 -9.52 15.71
N ALA A 15 -13.18 -10.84 15.62
CA ALA A 15 -12.62 -11.52 14.45
C ALA A 15 -13.43 -11.20 13.18
N LEU A 16 -14.76 -11.25 13.27
CA LEU A 16 -15.64 -10.88 12.16
C LEU A 16 -15.45 -9.42 11.75
N GLY A 17 -15.39 -8.50 12.71
CA GLY A 17 -15.12 -7.08 12.45
C GLY A 17 -13.77 -6.86 11.75
N ALA A 18 -12.72 -7.55 12.19
CA ALA A 18 -11.41 -7.48 11.56
C ALA A 18 -11.43 -7.96 10.10
N ILE A 19 -12.10 -9.09 9.84
CA ILE A 19 -12.24 -9.64 8.48
C ILE A 19 -13.00 -8.67 7.57
N ILE A 20 -14.10 -8.08 8.07
CA ILE A 20 -14.90 -7.12 7.29
C ILE A 20 -14.07 -5.88 6.94
N ILE A 21 -13.36 -5.31 7.91
CA ILE A 21 -12.52 -4.13 7.68
C ILE A 21 -11.40 -4.47 6.70
N PHE A 22 -10.71 -5.60 6.89
CA PHE A 22 -9.65 -6.04 5.98
C PHE A 22 -10.17 -6.22 4.56
N ALA A 23 -11.27 -6.95 4.38
CA ALA A 23 -11.86 -7.19 3.08
C ALA A 23 -12.30 -5.88 2.41
N TRP A 24 -12.95 -4.98 3.15
CA TRP A 24 -13.38 -3.69 2.63
C TRP A 24 -12.20 -2.83 2.19
N VAL A 25 -11.22 -2.63 3.06
CA VAL A 25 -10.05 -1.79 2.77
C VAL A 25 -9.25 -2.36 1.61
N PHE A 26 -9.00 -3.68 1.60
CA PHE A 26 -8.23 -4.33 0.54
C PHE A 26 -8.94 -4.21 -0.82
N VAL A 27 -10.23 -4.55 -0.89
CA VAL A 27 -10.98 -4.52 -2.16
C VAL A 27 -11.14 -3.10 -2.68
N THR A 28 -11.51 -2.15 -1.82
CA THR A 28 -11.66 -0.74 -2.25
C THR A 28 -10.34 -0.14 -2.70
N SER A 29 -9.25 -0.35 -1.94
CA SER A 29 -7.93 0.14 -2.32
C SER A 29 -7.45 -0.52 -3.63
N TYR A 30 -7.65 -1.83 -3.79
CA TYR A 30 -7.30 -2.54 -5.02
C TYR A 30 -8.05 -1.97 -6.23
N VAL A 31 -9.36 -1.73 -6.12
CA VAL A 31 -10.16 -1.17 -7.21
C VAL A 31 -9.68 0.24 -7.57
N VAL A 32 -9.46 1.10 -6.58
CA VAL A 32 -8.98 2.48 -6.81
C VAL A 32 -7.60 2.49 -7.46
N LEU A 33 -6.64 1.75 -6.90
CA LEU A 33 -5.27 1.70 -7.43
C LEU A 33 -5.22 1.09 -8.82
N LYS A 34 -6.04 0.07 -9.09
CA LYS A 34 -6.14 -0.54 -10.43
C LYS A 34 -6.74 0.44 -11.44
N ALA A 35 -7.80 1.15 -11.07
CA ALA A 35 -8.41 2.16 -11.94
C ALA A 35 -7.41 3.29 -12.26
N LEU A 36 -6.70 3.81 -11.25
CA LEU A 36 -5.65 4.82 -11.44
C LEU A 36 -4.49 4.29 -12.30
N GLY A 37 -4.06 3.06 -12.06
CA GLY A 37 -3.02 2.40 -12.86
C GLY A 37 -3.37 2.32 -14.34
N THR A 38 -4.64 2.12 -14.69
CA THR A 38 -5.09 2.12 -16.10
C THR A 38 -5.37 3.52 -16.66
N ALA A 39 -5.77 4.48 -15.83
CA ALA A 39 -6.20 5.80 -16.29
C ALA A 39 -5.03 6.77 -16.50
N VAL A 40 -4.11 6.83 -15.53
CA VAL A 40 -2.99 7.79 -15.53
C VAL A 40 -1.62 7.13 -15.44
N GLY A 41 -1.56 5.86 -15.03
CA GLY A 41 -0.29 5.22 -14.66
C GLY A 41 0.22 5.78 -13.33
N ILE A 42 0.47 4.89 -12.36
CA ILE A 42 0.94 5.27 -11.01
C ILE A 42 2.35 4.79 -10.70
N ARG A 43 2.95 4.04 -11.62
CA ARG A 43 4.24 3.39 -11.45
C ARG A 43 5.18 3.89 -12.55
N ALA A 44 6.44 4.11 -12.18
CA ALA A 44 7.48 4.52 -13.11
C ALA A 44 7.76 3.42 -14.15
N SER A 45 8.39 3.78 -15.27
CA SER A 45 8.84 2.79 -16.24
C SER A 45 9.97 1.93 -15.63
N GLU A 46 10.22 0.73 -16.18
CA GLU A 46 11.33 -0.12 -15.70
C GLU A 46 12.69 0.60 -15.80
N GLU A 47 12.90 1.39 -16.86
CA GLU A 47 14.10 2.20 -17.04
C GLU A 47 14.22 3.31 -15.97
N ASP A 48 13.13 4.01 -15.68
CA ASP A 48 13.11 5.06 -14.65
C ASP A 48 13.24 4.48 -13.23
N GLU A 49 12.73 3.26 -12.98
CA GLU A 49 12.93 2.55 -11.72
C GLU A 49 14.41 2.16 -11.52
N GLU A 50 15.12 1.75 -12.58
CA GLU A 50 16.55 1.42 -12.52
C GLU A 50 17.44 2.65 -12.36
N LEU A 51 17.12 3.74 -13.07
CA LEU A 51 17.88 4.99 -13.04
C LEU A 51 17.65 5.78 -11.73
N GLY A 52 16.45 5.64 -11.16
CA GLY A 52 15.96 6.40 -10.00
C GLY A 52 15.20 7.65 -10.43
N LEU A 53 14.04 7.88 -9.80
CA LEU A 53 13.12 8.98 -10.12
C LEU A 53 13.77 10.36 -10.07
N ASP A 54 14.69 10.61 -9.13
CA ASP A 54 15.40 11.90 -9.04
C ASP A 54 16.25 12.17 -10.29
N LYS A 55 16.91 11.13 -10.83
CA LYS A 55 17.67 11.23 -12.08
C LYS A 55 16.76 11.27 -13.30
N ALA A 56 15.68 10.50 -13.32
CA ALA A 56 14.75 10.43 -14.45
C ALA A 56 13.92 11.71 -14.62
N GLU A 57 13.44 12.30 -13.52
CA GLU A 57 12.54 13.47 -13.57
C GLU A 57 13.28 14.80 -13.39
N ILE A 58 14.26 14.86 -12.49
CA ILE A 58 14.95 16.10 -12.08
C ILE A 58 16.35 16.20 -12.69
N GLY A 59 16.92 15.08 -13.18
CA GLY A 59 18.24 15.04 -13.80
C GLY A 59 19.40 15.14 -12.81
N ILE A 60 19.13 14.96 -11.51
CA ILE A 60 20.11 15.04 -10.44
C ILE A 60 20.17 13.74 -9.67
N GLU A 61 21.37 13.37 -9.23
CA GLU A 61 21.53 12.32 -8.23
C GLU A 61 21.16 12.90 -6.87
N ALA A 62 20.27 12.23 -6.13
CA ALA A 62 19.84 12.73 -4.82
C ALA A 62 20.98 12.82 -3.80
N TYR A 63 22.01 11.97 -3.94
CA TYR A 63 23.13 11.84 -3.02
C TYR A 63 24.45 11.55 -3.77
N PRO A 64 25.01 12.54 -4.50
CA PRO A 64 26.20 12.33 -5.32
C PRO A 64 27.47 12.04 -4.50
N ASP A 65 27.45 12.34 -3.21
CA ASP A 65 28.59 12.20 -2.28
C ASP A 65 28.67 10.83 -1.60
N PHE A 66 27.68 9.95 -1.79
CA PHE A 66 27.64 8.61 -1.21
C PHE A 66 27.79 7.57 -2.34
N ASN A 67 29.05 7.21 -2.66
CA ASN A 67 29.37 6.11 -3.58
C ASN A 67 29.84 4.88 -2.80
#